data_AF-A0A150WDL0-F1
#
_entry.id   AF-A0A150WDL0-F1
#
_cell.length_a   1.000
_cell.length_b   1.000
_cell.length_c   1.000
_cell.angle_alpha   90.00
_cell.angle_beta   90.00
_cell.angle_gamma   90.00
#
_symmetry.space_group_name_H-M   'P 1'
#
loop_
_entity.id
_entity.type
_entity.pdbx_description
1 polymer ?
#
loop_
_entity_poly.entity_id
_entity_poly.type
_entity_poly.pdbx_seq_one_letter_code
_entity_poly.pdbx_strand_id
1 'polypeptide(L)'
;MSLRRPLLLLLTPLMLTSSICAFAADRNPPIAKKHVLGSAVRVQITPRGMKYFDNRLSDLLGNLGVNLDEGYFPAMKYAFDKPIKVEDYANSNPEMVKIYSQVRELLTKWLVGFSLNDHKPIIEIGESGYIAEFSRFGLVTDEKLMSTLGKRDGAILAIELEVKKMTVSTTSVTAWDTQNEFLGKVGLEDVTVVAGGKEIPLKIRLPFYLRMNNQGGLDFEALDLQHNLADIPVALKYKKLITPQVTVEINGRKFQMNTAEVDTLLNDKTPMILEKVREHLGDFASKQLPEMLNEKAKEFIGGKLEQVQDMIPPGQEKNDRRPNFKWGLMLQNLNLKNSLNIDLTAYVEDSQNPNSEPLASRKSRGAPSLNLLSQDKFDIALSVDRALINRVLQLSFERKNFEQIRQSDGSVLKLMGSPAIDYVKIPTGVALKNNETFVKLRVTVENEPKSMFLKKTIIVSFDILTKVRQLKDKSGMQLVLHSIDTESLSMDDKYLSWSGSLFKGKVIKGIKDQLKEKSDKWQKKEETIPGSLPLPPEILGIKLDINRVVMDPNGHLVMYLDYAKTGAK
;
A
#
# COMPACT_ATOMS: atom_id res chain seq x y z
N MET A 1 3.85 24.90 14.23
CA MET A 1 3.08 24.72 12.98
C MET A 1 3.61 23.48 12.29
N SER A 2 2.89 22.35 12.41
CA SER A 2 3.43 21.01 12.11
C SER A 2 3.20 20.59 10.66
N LEU A 3 4.29 20.50 9.90
CA LEU A 3 4.38 19.59 8.75
C LEU A 3 4.78 18.21 9.30
N ARG A 4 3.81 17.31 9.46
CA ARG A 4 4.03 15.88 9.74
C ARG A 4 3.06 15.07 8.88
N ARG A 5 3.53 14.61 7.73
CA ARG A 5 2.97 13.48 6.95
C ARG A 5 4.12 12.81 6.19
N PRO A 6 4.75 11.79 6.78
CA PRO A 6 5.04 10.60 5.97
C PRO A 6 5.00 9.33 6.82
N LEU A 7 3.95 8.51 6.68
CA LEU A 7 3.98 7.05 6.97
C LEU A 7 2.65 6.34 6.63
N LEU A 8 1.65 7.04 6.11
CA LEU A 8 0.36 6.48 5.67
C LEU A 8 0.42 5.75 4.32
N LEU A 9 1.62 5.31 3.88
CA LEU A 9 1.92 5.07 2.45
C LEU A 9 2.23 3.63 2.07
N LEU A 10 2.28 2.67 3.01
CA LEU A 10 2.74 1.31 2.69
C LEU A 10 1.64 0.24 2.54
N LEU A 11 0.39 0.49 2.94
CA LEU A 11 -0.69 -0.54 2.88
C LEU A 11 -2.03 -0.07 2.30
N THR A 12 -2.20 1.23 2.13
CA THR A 12 -3.31 1.95 1.49
C THR A 12 -3.28 2.07 -0.04
N PRO A 13 -2.13 2.01 -0.78
CA PRO A 13 -2.12 2.44 -2.19
C PRO A 13 -2.41 1.36 -3.22
N LEU A 14 -2.90 0.18 -2.82
CA LEU A 14 -3.55 -0.77 -3.73
C LEU A 14 -4.89 -0.25 -4.27
N MET A 15 -5.34 0.91 -3.77
CA MET A 15 -6.45 1.70 -4.26
C MET A 15 -5.93 2.85 -5.14
N LEU A 16 -5.64 2.52 -6.40
CA LEU A 16 -5.55 3.38 -7.59
C LEU A 16 -5.09 4.84 -7.36
N THR A 17 -3.77 5.03 -7.40
CA THR A 17 -3.10 6.32 -7.57
C THR A 17 -3.32 6.87 -8.97
N SER A 18 -4.22 7.84 -9.08
CA SER A 18 -4.11 8.92 -10.07
C SER A 18 -3.99 10.23 -9.32
N SER A 19 -2.94 10.98 -9.63
CA SER A 19 -2.72 12.35 -9.19
C SER A 19 -3.92 13.23 -9.63
N ILE A 20 -4.49 14.02 -8.71
CA ILE A 20 -4.75 15.47 -8.81
C ILE A 20 -5.90 15.90 -7.86
N CYS A 21 -5.61 16.94 -7.07
CA CYS A 21 -6.44 17.74 -6.19
C CYS A 21 -6.91 17.12 -4.86
N ALA A 22 -6.00 17.20 -3.87
CA ALA A 22 -6.39 17.44 -2.49
C ALA A 22 -7.04 18.84 -2.36
N PHE A 23 -8.20 18.89 -1.70
CA PHE A 23 -8.89 20.09 -1.19
C PHE A 23 -9.23 21.20 -2.19
N ALA A 24 -10.23 20.96 -3.04
CA ALA A 24 -11.21 22.00 -3.38
C ALA A 24 -12.49 21.67 -2.60
N ALA A 25 -13.08 22.65 -1.92
CA ALA A 25 -14.38 22.50 -1.26
C ALA A 25 -15.36 21.77 -2.20
N ASP A 26 -15.79 20.58 -1.81
CA ASP A 26 -16.56 19.64 -2.62
C ASP A 26 -17.88 20.33 -3.02
N ARG A 27 -17.93 20.90 -4.23
CA ARG A 27 -19.16 21.47 -4.81
C ARG A 27 -20.12 20.38 -5.28
N ASN A 28 -19.73 19.11 -5.19
CA ASN A 28 -20.57 17.98 -5.59
C ASN A 28 -21.40 17.48 -4.39
N PRO A 29 -22.68 17.11 -4.61
CA PRO A 29 -23.55 16.63 -3.53
C PRO A 29 -22.99 15.37 -2.86
N PRO A 30 -23.21 15.19 -1.54
CA PRO A 30 -22.82 13.97 -0.84
C PRO A 30 -23.57 12.74 -1.36
N ILE A 31 -22.97 11.56 -1.20
CA ILE A 31 -23.58 10.28 -1.59
C ILE A 31 -24.73 9.95 -0.63
N ALA A 32 -25.96 9.94 -1.12
CA ALA A 32 -27.15 9.63 -0.32
C ALA A 32 -27.29 8.14 0.02
N LYS A 33 -26.97 7.25 -0.94
CA LYS A 33 -27.03 5.79 -0.79
C LYS A 33 -25.93 5.14 -1.63
N LYS A 34 -25.20 4.17 -1.07
CA LYS A 34 -24.13 3.43 -1.76
C LYS A 34 -24.68 2.08 -2.24
N HIS A 35 -24.71 1.88 -3.55
CA HIS A 35 -25.08 0.63 -4.21
C HIS A 35 -23.82 -0.18 -4.49
N VAL A 36 -23.38 -0.92 -3.48
CA VAL A 36 -22.11 -1.66 -3.50
C VAL A 36 -22.16 -2.86 -4.43
N LEU A 37 -21.17 -2.95 -5.30
CA LEU A 37 -20.85 -4.11 -6.13
C LEU A 37 -19.74 -4.91 -5.44
N GLY A 38 -20.11 -6.08 -4.90
CA GLY A 38 -19.16 -6.99 -4.27
C GLY A 38 -18.14 -7.54 -5.26
N SER A 39 -16.88 -7.60 -4.83
CA SER A 39 -15.72 -8.14 -5.57
C SER A 39 -15.58 -7.57 -6.98
N ALA A 40 -15.97 -6.31 -7.16
CA ALA A 40 -15.97 -5.62 -8.44
C ALA A 40 -14.56 -5.37 -8.97
N VAL A 41 -13.57 -5.28 -8.07
CA VAL A 41 -12.15 -5.21 -8.43
C VAL A 41 -11.37 -6.23 -7.63
N ARG A 42 -10.48 -6.98 -8.30
CA ARG A 42 -9.54 -7.89 -7.64
C ARG A 42 -8.13 -7.58 -8.09
N VAL A 43 -7.21 -7.48 -7.12
CA VAL A 43 -5.78 -7.36 -7.36
C VAL A 43 -5.09 -8.62 -6.86
N GLN A 44 -4.30 -9.26 -7.73
CA GLN A 44 -3.45 -10.39 -7.37
C GLN A 44 -1.99 -9.99 -7.58
N ILE A 45 -1.19 -10.03 -6.53
CA ILE A 45 0.27 -9.87 -6.61
C ILE A 45 0.88 -11.27 -6.64
N THR A 46 1.58 -11.61 -7.72
CA THR A 46 2.16 -12.95 -7.94
C THR A 46 3.39 -13.18 -7.06
N PRO A 47 3.89 -14.43 -6.92
CA PRO A 47 5.21 -14.66 -6.32
C PRO A 47 6.31 -13.80 -6.91
N ARG A 48 6.28 -13.58 -8.23
CA ARG A 48 7.22 -12.71 -8.93
C ARG A 48 7.06 -11.25 -8.49
N GLY A 49 5.82 -10.76 -8.43
CA GLY A 49 5.52 -9.41 -7.94
C GLY A 49 5.88 -9.19 -6.47
N MET A 50 5.69 -10.20 -5.61
CA MET A 50 6.07 -10.11 -4.19
C MET A 50 7.59 -10.04 -4.02
N LYS A 51 8.37 -10.77 -4.83
CA LYS A 51 9.84 -10.70 -4.84
C LYS A 51 10.40 -9.31 -5.19
N TYR A 52 9.62 -8.46 -5.84
CA TYR A 52 10.05 -7.09 -6.12
C TYR A 52 10.28 -6.32 -4.80
N PHE A 53 9.32 -6.39 -3.86
CA PHE A 53 9.41 -5.70 -2.57
C PHE A 53 10.43 -6.32 -1.62
N ASP A 54 10.70 -7.62 -1.74
CA ASP A 54 11.77 -8.30 -1.02
C ASP A 54 13.15 -7.68 -1.36
N ASN A 55 13.38 -7.36 -2.63
CA ASN A 55 14.70 -6.92 -3.10
C ASN A 55 14.86 -5.39 -3.25
N ARG A 56 13.76 -4.63 -3.23
CA ARG A 56 13.76 -3.20 -3.61
C ARG A 56 13.12 -2.27 -2.58
N LEU A 57 12.75 -2.76 -1.39
CA LEU A 57 12.10 -1.91 -0.38
C LEU A 57 12.96 -0.69 0.00
N SER A 58 14.29 -0.87 0.13
CA SER A 58 15.21 0.23 0.40
C SER A 58 15.17 1.31 -0.69
N ASP A 59 15.29 0.93 -1.96
CA ASP A 59 15.20 1.85 -3.09
C ASP A 59 13.88 2.61 -3.12
N LEU A 60 12.77 1.91 -2.83
CA LEU A 60 11.44 2.50 -2.80
C LEU A 60 11.33 3.58 -1.71
N LEU A 61 11.87 3.32 -0.53
CA LEU A 61 11.88 4.29 0.57
C LEU A 61 12.86 5.44 0.32
N GLY A 62 14.01 5.17 -0.30
CA GLY A 62 14.95 6.18 -0.77
C GLY A 62 14.32 7.16 -1.77
N ASN A 63 13.54 6.64 -2.73
CA ASN A 63 12.76 7.48 -3.67
C ASN A 63 11.70 8.35 -2.98
N LEU A 64 11.26 7.98 -1.77
CA LEU A 64 10.35 8.75 -0.94
C LEU A 64 11.10 9.71 0.01
N GLY A 65 12.42 9.84 -0.12
CA GLY A 65 13.25 10.72 0.68
C GLY A 65 13.62 10.17 2.06
N VAL A 66 13.45 8.87 2.28
CA VAL A 66 13.83 8.21 3.53
C VAL A 66 15.22 7.62 3.37
N ASN A 67 16.19 8.18 4.10
CA ASN A 67 17.51 7.56 4.28
C ASN A 67 17.48 6.76 5.59
N LEU A 68 17.83 5.47 5.51
CA LEU A 68 17.92 4.59 6.67
C LEU A 68 19.37 4.31 7.07
N ASP A 69 20.34 4.62 6.22
CA ASP A 69 21.75 4.31 6.42
C ASP A 69 22.39 5.17 7.50
N GLU A 70 21.82 6.34 7.79
CA GLU A 70 22.28 7.23 8.84
C GLU A 70 21.12 7.94 9.54
N GLY A 71 21.34 8.31 10.80
CA GLY A 71 20.40 9.14 11.53
C GLY A 71 21.07 9.89 12.67
N TYR A 72 20.42 10.98 13.08
CA TYR A 72 20.87 11.86 14.15
C TYR A 72 19.83 11.94 15.26
N PHE A 73 20.31 11.92 16.50
CA PHE A 73 19.51 12.13 17.69
C PHE A 73 20.08 13.32 18.46
N PRO A 74 19.24 14.30 18.84
CA PRO A 74 19.67 15.40 19.68
C PRO A 74 20.11 14.89 21.05
N ALA A 75 20.92 15.68 21.75
CA ALA A 75 21.33 15.38 23.12
C ALA A 75 20.10 15.12 24.02
N MET A 76 20.20 14.09 24.85
CA MET A 76 19.15 13.65 25.74
C MET A 76 19.60 13.80 27.19
N LYS A 77 18.68 14.26 28.05
CA LYS A 77 18.91 14.38 29.48
C LYS A 77 17.79 13.70 30.22
N TYR A 78 18.15 12.76 31.08
CA TYR A 78 17.23 12.04 31.95
C TYR A 78 17.57 12.37 33.41
N ALA A 79 16.62 12.94 34.14
CA ALA A 79 16.74 13.19 35.57
C ALA A 79 15.79 12.25 36.30
N PHE A 80 16.29 11.56 37.33
CA PHE A 80 15.45 10.70 38.14
C PHE A 80 14.46 11.55 38.95
N ASP A 81 13.17 11.24 38.88
CA ASP A 81 12.14 12.00 39.59
C ASP A 81 12.29 11.88 41.12
N LYS A 82 12.65 10.68 41.59
CA LYS A 82 12.81 10.32 43.00
C LYS A 82 14.22 9.82 43.29
N PRO A 83 14.74 10.02 44.52
CA PRO A 83 15.99 9.40 44.94
C PRO A 83 15.91 7.88 44.84
N ILE A 84 17.03 7.28 44.43
CA ILE A 84 17.26 5.86 44.33
C ILE A 84 17.60 5.33 45.71
N LYS A 85 16.87 4.29 46.14
CA LYS A 85 17.23 3.50 47.32
C LYS A 85 18.13 2.36 46.90
N VAL A 86 19.37 2.36 47.39
CA VAL A 86 20.36 1.36 46.99
C VAL A 86 19.93 -0.05 47.45
N GLU A 87 19.13 -0.12 48.51
CA GLU A 87 18.55 -1.37 49.03
C GLU A 87 17.62 -2.06 48.03
N ASP A 88 16.97 -1.31 47.13
CA ASP A 88 16.07 -1.86 46.11
C ASP A 88 16.83 -2.75 45.10
N TYR A 89 18.17 -2.62 45.03
CA TYR A 89 19.05 -3.41 44.17
C TYR A 89 19.68 -4.61 44.88
N ALA A 90 19.36 -4.86 46.16
CA ALA A 90 19.98 -5.94 46.94
C ALA A 90 19.77 -7.32 46.30
N ASN A 91 18.62 -7.55 45.65
CA ASN A 91 18.30 -8.81 44.99
C ASN A 91 19.04 -8.99 43.67
N SER A 92 19.35 -7.89 42.96
CA SER A 92 19.96 -7.94 41.63
C SER A 92 21.49 -7.74 41.66
N ASN A 93 22.02 -7.06 42.67
CA ASN A 93 23.45 -6.74 42.81
C ASN A 93 23.90 -6.76 44.29
N PRO A 94 23.77 -7.90 45.02
CA PRO A 94 23.95 -7.96 46.47
C PRO A 94 25.34 -7.52 46.95
N GLU A 95 26.40 -7.87 46.20
CA GLU A 95 27.78 -7.49 46.56
C GLU A 95 28.01 -5.98 46.44
N MET A 96 27.48 -5.34 45.39
CA MET A 96 27.63 -3.90 45.18
C MET A 96 26.88 -3.10 46.24
N VAL A 97 25.68 -3.55 46.61
CA VAL A 97 24.91 -2.96 47.72
C VAL A 97 25.68 -3.08 49.04
N LYS A 98 26.26 -4.26 49.32
CA LYS A 98 27.07 -4.47 50.52
C LYS A 98 28.30 -3.57 50.58
N ILE A 99 29.05 -3.47 49.48
CA ILE A 99 30.23 -2.59 49.38
C ILE A 99 29.82 -1.14 49.58
N TYR A 100 28.74 -0.70 48.93
CA TYR A 100 28.22 0.65 49.09
C TYR A 100 27.84 0.96 50.54
N SER A 101 27.10 0.06 51.21
CA SER A 101 26.74 0.23 52.61
C SER A 101 27.96 0.33 53.51
N GLN A 102 28.98 -0.51 53.28
CA GLN A 102 30.24 -0.47 54.03
C GLN A 102 30.99 0.85 53.80
N VAL A 103 31.10 1.31 52.55
CA VAL A 103 31.75 2.60 52.23
C VAL A 103 30.99 3.76 52.86
N ARG A 104 29.66 3.78 52.76
CA ARG A 104 28.80 4.78 53.40
C ARG A 104 29.01 4.82 54.92
N GLU A 105 29.03 3.65 55.57
CA GLU A 105 29.24 3.52 57.01
C GLU A 105 30.63 4.01 57.42
N LEU A 106 31.68 3.62 56.71
CA LEU A 106 33.06 4.05 56.98
C LEU A 106 33.22 5.57 56.82
N LEU A 107 32.73 6.14 55.72
CA LEU A 107 32.81 7.58 55.49
C LEU A 107 32.04 8.37 56.56
N THR A 108 30.85 7.92 56.94
CA THR A 108 30.04 8.57 57.98
C THR A 108 30.69 8.48 59.36
N LYS A 109 31.38 7.37 59.67
CA LYS A 109 32.10 7.19 60.95
C LYS A 109 33.40 7.99 61.01
N TRP A 110 34.15 8.07 59.92
CA TRP A 110 35.50 8.66 59.91
C TRP A 110 35.49 10.15 59.67
N LEU A 111 34.49 10.68 58.94
CA LEU A 111 34.41 12.09 58.57
C LEU A 111 33.26 12.75 59.34
N VAL A 112 33.59 13.37 60.48
CA VAL A 112 32.61 14.10 61.30
C VAL A 112 31.94 15.19 60.46
N GLY A 113 30.61 15.12 60.34
CA GLY A 113 29.81 16.05 59.53
C GLY A 113 29.61 15.62 58.06
N PHE A 114 30.18 14.50 57.63
CA PHE A 114 29.90 13.92 56.31
C PHE A 114 28.57 13.17 56.32
N SER A 115 27.73 13.43 55.33
CA SER A 115 26.51 12.64 55.09
C SER A 115 26.38 12.35 53.61
N LEU A 116 26.11 11.08 53.29
CA LEU A 116 25.79 10.64 51.94
C LEU A 116 24.26 10.56 51.84
N ASN A 117 23.68 11.45 51.04
CA ASN A 117 22.24 11.48 50.78
C ASN A 117 21.85 10.35 49.83
N ASP A 118 20.57 9.99 49.83
CA ASP A 118 20.05 9.04 48.85
C ASP A 118 20.27 9.58 47.42
N HIS A 119 20.66 8.71 46.49
CA HIS A 119 21.18 9.15 45.21
C HIS A 119 20.07 9.72 44.32
N LYS A 120 20.25 10.92 43.75
CA LYS A 120 19.33 11.46 42.73
C LYS A 120 20.12 11.80 41.46
N PRO A 121 20.41 10.79 40.62
CA PRO A 121 21.27 10.98 39.47
C PRO A 121 20.55 11.71 38.33
N ILE A 122 21.36 12.37 37.53
CA ILE A 122 21.04 12.86 36.19
C ILE A 122 21.99 12.15 35.23
N ILE A 123 21.44 11.64 34.12
CA ILE A 123 22.18 11.05 33.02
C ILE A 123 22.01 11.97 31.81
N GLU A 124 23.12 12.31 31.16
CA GLU A 124 23.15 13.09 29.93
C GLU A 124 23.86 12.27 28.84
N ILE A 125 23.20 12.10 27.72
CA ILE A 125 23.74 11.52 26.50
C ILE A 125 23.87 12.68 25.52
N GLY A 126 25.08 12.91 25.02
CA GLY A 126 25.36 13.95 24.06
C GLY A 126 24.66 13.73 22.72
N GLU A 127 24.92 14.63 21.78
CA GLU A 127 24.48 14.44 20.40
C GLU A 127 24.95 13.08 19.89
N SER A 128 24.00 12.35 19.30
CA SER A 128 24.22 10.97 18.92
C SER A 128 23.86 10.77 17.46
N GLY A 129 24.48 9.79 16.83
CA GLY A 129 24.13 9.38 15.48
C GLY A 129 24.36 7.91 15.28
N TYR A 130 23.75 7.36 14.23
CA TYR A 130 24.02 6.01 13.79
C TYR A 130 24.40 5.98 12.32
N ILE A 131 25.19 4.97 11.95
CA ILE A 131 25.49 4.58 10.59
C ILE A 131 25.24 3.07 10.48
N ALA A 132 24.40 2.64 9.54
CA ALA A 132 24.02 1.26 9.32
C ALA A 132 24.34 0.83 7.88
N GLU A 133 25.08 -0.27 7.74
CA GLU A 133 25.40 -0.88 6.46
C GLU A 133 24.44 -2.05 6.19
N PHE A 134 23.33 -1.79 5.51
CA PHE A 134 22.35 -2.83 5.16
C PHE A 134 22.88 -3.74 4.05
N SER A 135 22.78 -5.06 4.25
CA SER A 135 22.89 -6.05 3.17
C SER A 135 21.52 -6.47 2.63
N ARG A 136 20.48 -6.34 3.44
CA ARG A 136 19.10 -6.61 3.03
C ARG A 136 18.14 -5.71 3.79
N PHE A 137 17.17 -5.19 3.05
CA PHE A 137 15.99 -4.57 3.62
C PHE A 137 14.82 -4.82 2.67
N GLY A 138 13.92 -5.72 3.09
CA GLY A 138 12.88 -6.27 2.23
C GLY A 138 11.56 -6.47 2.94
N LEU A 139 10.47 -6.46 2.17
CA LEU A 139 9.14 -6.87 2.63
C LEU A 139 8.80 -8.23 2.01
N VAL A 140 8.64 -9.24 2.86
CA VAL A 140 8.31 -10.61 2.44
C VAL A 140 6.91 -11.01 2.89
N THR A 141 6.34 -12.00 2.23
CA THR A 141 5.08 -12.63 2.64
C THR A 141 5.37 -13.97 3.31
N ASP A 142 4.55 -14.40 4.28
CA ASP A 142 4.81 -15.61 5.06
C ASP A 142 3.58 -16.52 5.20
N GLU A 143 3.31 -17.31 4.16
CA GLU A 143 2.24 -18.31 4.15
C GLU A 143 2.49 -19.46 5.15
N LYS A 144 3.76 -19.77 5.43
CA LYS A 144 4.10 -20.83 6.40
C LYS A 144 3.70 -20.39 7.81
N LEU A 145 4.06 -19.16 8.19
CA LEU A 145 3.67 -18.62 9.50
C LEU A 145 2.16 -18.43 9.61
N MET A 146 1.46 -18.07 8.52
CA MET A 146 -0.01 -18.06 8.49
C MET A 146 -0.58 -19.43 8.89
N SER A 147 -0.04 -20.50 8.30
CA SER A 147 -0.46 -21.87 8.57
C SER A 147 -0.13 -22.31 9.99
N THR A 148 1.07 -22.00 10.49
CA THR A 148 1.52 -22.32 11.86
C THR A 148 0.67 -21.63 12.92
N LEU A 149 0.27 -20.37 12.69
CA LEU A 149 -0.58 -19.61 13.60
C LEU A 149 -2.09 -19.88 13.41
N GLY A 150 -2.46 -20.76 12.48
CA GLY A 150 -3.87 -21.11 12.21
C GLY A 150 -4.70 -19.97 11.61
N LYS A 151 -4.07 -18.93 11.03
CA LYS A 151 -4.75 -17.79 10.41
C LYS A 151 -5.25 -18.21 9.02
N ARG A 152 -6.57 -18.14 8.78
CA ARG A 152 -7.22 -18.64 7.54
C ARG A 152 -7.53 -17.54 6.53
N ASP A 153 -7.54 -16.30 6.98
CA ASP A 153 -7.85 -15.08 6.25
C ASP A 153 -6.79 -14.01 6.57
N GLY A 154 -6.70 -12.97 5.75
CA GLY A 154 -5.67 -11.94 5.87
C GLY A 154 -4.34 -12.34 5.24
N ALA A 155 -3.28 -11.64 5.64
CA ALA A 155 -1.92 -11.85 5.17
C ALA A 155 -0.92 -11.59 6.28
N ILE A 156 0.08 -12.46 6.45
CA ILE A 156 1.28 -12.13 7.21
C ILE A 156 2.33 -11.62 6.25
N LEU A 157 2.82 -10.42 6.54
CA LEU A 157 3.99 -9.82 5.92
C LEU A 157 5.10 -9.72 6.96
N ALA A 158 6.35 -9.65 6.53
CA ALA A 158 7.46 -9.40 7.44
C ALA A 158 8.45 -8.42 6.82
N ILE A 159 8.88 -7.46 7.62
CA ILE A 159 10.05 -6.63 7.30
C ILE A 159 11.28 -7.43 7.71
N GLU A 160 12.15 -7.72 6.75
CA GLU A 160 13.44 -8.38 6.98
C GLU A 160 14.57 -7.37 6.79
N LEU A 161 15.36 -7.22 7.84
CA LEU A 161 16.53 -6.35 7.92
C LEU A 161 17.76 -7.22 8.16
N GLU A 162 18.78 -7.03 7.34
CA GLU A 162 20.12 -7.57 7.59
C GLU A 162 21.11 -6.41 7.54
N VAL A 163 21.78 -6.18 8.68
CA VAL A 163 22.75 -5.10 8.87
C VAL A 163 24.12 -5.71 9.10
N LYS A 164 25.03 -5.52 8.14
CA LYS A 164 26.41 -6.02 8.21
C LYS A 164 27.20 -5.34 9.33
N LYS A 165 26.92 -4.06 9.56
CA LYS A 165 27.58 -3.26 10.57
C LYS A 165 26.70 -2.08 10.94
N MET A 166 26.45 -1.91 12.22
CA MET A 166 25.79 -0.75 12.78
C MET A 166 26.76 -0.07 13.74
N THR A 167 27.01 1.22 13.53
CA THR A 167 27.83 2.04 14.41
C THR A 167 26.92 3.10 15.03
N VAL A 168 26.83 3.12 16.34
CA VAL A 168 26.15 4.18 17.10
C VAL A 168 27.22 4.97 17.82
N SER A 169 27.27 6.27 17.60
CA SER A 169 28.27 7.16 18.20
C SER A 169 27.58 8.29 18.94
N THR A 170 28.12 8.69 20.09
CA THR A 170 27.67 9.83 20.86
C THR A 170 28.86 10.63 21.38
N THR A 171 28.72 11.95 21.47
CA THR A 171 29.80 12.82 21.94
C THR A 171 30.16 12.57 23.39
N SER A 172 29.19 12.18 24.22
CA SER A 172 29.45 11.75 25.60
C SER A 172 28.29 10.99 26.22
N VAL A 173 28.58 10.20 27.25
CA VAL A 173 27.59 9.66 28.19
C VAL A 173 28.07 10.01 29.58
N THR A 174 27.37 10.91 30.28
CA THR A 174 27.76 11.38 31.61
C THR A 174 26.64 11.20 32.61
N ALA A 175 27.01 10.93 33.86
CA ALA A 175 26.09 10.87 34.98
C ALA A 175 26.68 11.67 36.16
N TRP A 176 25.80 12.31 36.92
CA TRP A 176 26.16 13.00 38.16
C TRP A 176 24.99 13.02 39.13
N ASP A 177 25.28 13.22 40.40
CA ASP A 177 24.29 13.22 41.46
C ASP A 177 23.95 14.64 41.93
N THR A 178 22.66 14.97 42.00
CA THR A 178 22.19 16.29 42.43
C THR A 178 22.11 16.46 43.94
N GLN A 179 22.09 15.37 44.71
CA GLN A 179 22.10 15.41 46.18
C GLN A 179 23.48 15.15 46.77
N ASN A 180 24.41 14.63 45.97
CA ASN A 180 25.78 14.31 46.34
C ASN A 180 26.77 14.91 45.35
N GLU A 181 26.72 16.25 45.17
CA GLU A 181 27.51 16.97 44.15
C GLU A 181 29.03 16.74 44.25
N PHE A 182 29.52 16.45 45.45
CA PHE A 182 30.94 16.16 45.71
C PHE A 182 31.47 14.90 44.98
N LEU A 183 30.59 14.00 44.54
CA LEU A 183 30.95 12.84 43.71
C LEU A 183 31.36 13.24 42.29
N GLY A 184 31.04 14.47 41.88
CA GLY A 184 31.34 14.99 40.56
C GLY A 184 30.60 14.27 39.44
N LYS A 185 31.14 14.40 38.23
CA LYS A 185 30.62 13.72 37.03
C LYS A 185 31.45 12.47 36.76
N VAL A 186 30.77 11.39 36.37
CA VAL A 186 31.38 10.16 35.85
C VAL A 186 30.82 9.88 34.46
N GLY A 187 31.60 9.28 33.57
CA GLY A 187 31.11 9.03 32.22
C GLY A 187 32.19 8.74 31.20
N LEU A 188 31.83 8.81 29.93
CA LEU A 188 32.70 8.53 28.79
C LEU A 188 32.57 9.64 27.74
N GLU A 189 33.68 10.05 27.15
CA GLU A 189 33.75 10.95 25.98
C GLU A 189 33.92 10.14 24.68
N ASP A 190 33.31 10.62 23.59
CA ASP A 190 33.35 10.04 22.24
C ASP A 190 33.05 8.53 22.24
N VAL A 191 31.87 8.16 22.75
CA VAL A 191 31.45 6.76 22.90
C VAL A 191 30.96 6.23 21.56
N THR A 192 31.42 5.05 21.18
CA THR A 192 30.99 4.34 19.98
C THR A 192 30.67 2.89 20.30
N VAL A 193 29.48 2.45 19.93
CA VAL A 193 29.06 1.05 19.94
C VAL A 193 29.01 0.55 18.51
N VAL A 194 29.73 -0.52 18.22
CA VAL A 194 29.68 -1.21 16.93
C VAL A 194 29.00 -2.55 17.13
N ALA A 195 27.96 -2.83 16.34
CA ALA A 195 27.17 -4.05 16.38
C ALA A 195 27.13 -4.72 15.00
N GLY A 196 27.26 -6.05 14.98
CA GLY A 196 27.30 -6.85 13.75
C GLY A 196 28.67 -6.88 13.09
N GLY A 197 28.85 -7.84 12.19
CA GLY A 197 30.05 -7.95 11.36
C GLY A 197 29.78 -8.68 10.05
N LYS A 198 30.79 -8.74 9.17
CA LYS A 198 30.68 -9.44 7.87
C LYS A 198 30.32 -10.92 8.03
N GLU A 199 30.81 -11.58 9.07
CA GLU A 199 30.58 -13.01 9.33
C GLU A 199 29.25 -13.25 10.06
N ILE A 200 28.90 -12.39 11.01
CA ILE A 200 27.68 -12.49 11.83
C ILE A 200 26.94 -11.14 11.76
N PRO A 201 26.14 -10.90 10.70
CA PRO A 201 25.36 -9.68 10.59
C PRO A 201 24.19 -9.68 11.57
N LEU A 202 23.71 -8.49 11.94
CA LEU A 202 22.46 -8.32 12.68
C LEU A 202 21.29 -8.63 11.75
N LYS A 203 20.46 -9.59 12.16
CA LYS A 203 19.24 -10.00 11.46
C LYS A 203 18.06 -9.67 12.34
N ILE A 204 17.11 -8.93 11.78
CA ILE A 204 15.83 -8.61 12.42
C ILE A 204 14.74 -8.97 11.42
N ARG A 205 13.79 -9.78 11.86
CA ARG A 205 12.55 -10.08 11.13
C ARG A 205 11.39 -9.65 11.99
N LEU A 206 10.63 -8.69 11.47
CA LEU A 206 9.45 -8.11 12.11
C LEU A 206 8.21 -8.57 11.35
N PRO A 207 7.60 -9.71 11.73
CA PRO A 207 6.35 -10.17 11.15
C PRO A 207 5.18 -9.36 11.68
N PHE A 208 4.19 -9.14 10.83
CA PHE A 208 2.92 -8.52 11.18
C PHE A 208 1.79 -9.09 10.34
N TYR A 209 0.63 -9.22 10.97
CA TYR A 209 -0.57 -9.75 10.39
C TYR A 209 -1.53 -8.62 10.02
N LEU A 210 -2.08 -8.71 8.82
CA LEU A 210 -3.05 -7.79 8.25
C LEU A 210 -4.33 -8.56 7.94
N ARG A 211 -5.48 -7.99 8.30
CA ARG A 211 -6.79 -8.53 7.88
C ARG A 211 -7.81 -7.42 7.74
N MET A 212 -8.89 -7.70 7.03
CA MET A 212 -10.04 -6.79 7.03
C MET A 212 -10.74 -6.84 8.40
N ASN A 213 -11.17 -5.68 8.89
CA ASN A 213 -11.99 -5.58 10.09
C ASN A 213 -13.48 -5.43 9.77
N ASN A 214 -14.34 -5.53 10.79
CA ASN A 214 -15.80 -5.48 10.63
C ASN A 214 -16.33 -4.13 10.10
N GLN A 215 -15.50 -3.08 10.09
CA GLN A 215 -15.87 -1.75 9.61
C GLN A 215 -15.44 -1.50 8.14
N GLY A 216 -14.79 -2.47 7.49
CA GLY A 216 -14.20 -2.32 6.16
C GLY A 216 -12.85 -1.57 6.16
N GLY A 217 -12.18 -1.53 7.31
CA GLY A 217 -10.78 -1.09 7.46
C GLY A 217 -9.82 -2.28 7.51
N LEU A 218 -8.54 -1.99 7.77
CA LEU A 218 -7.53 -3.01 8.08
C LEU A 218 -7.33 -3.10 9.60
N ASP A 219 -7.25 -4.31 10.12
CA ASP A 219 -6.60 -4.57 11.41
C ASP A 219 -5.13 -4.90 11.16
N PHE A 220 -4.28 -4.41 12.06
CA PHE A 220 -2.86 -4.68 12.11
C PHE A 220 -2.51 -5.32 13.45
N GLU A 221 -1.70 -6.37 13.41
CA GLU A 221 -1.18 -7.07 14.58
C GLU A 221 0.30 -7.36 14.35
N ALA A 222 1.20 -6.64 15.02
CA ALA A 222 2.60 -7.02 15.10
C ALA A 222 2.73 -8.36 15.82
N LEU A 223 3.47 -9.28 15.21
CA LEU A 223 3.73 -10.62 15.71
C LEU A 223 5.12 -10.65 16.38
N ASP A 224 5.47 -11.79 16.98
CA ASP A 224 6.74 -11.98 17.67
C ASP A 224 7.94 -11.67 16.77
N LEU A 225 8.75 -10.71 17.19
CA LEU A 225 9.95 -10.30 16.49
C LEU A 225 11.03 -11.38 16.61
N GLN A 226 11.68 -11.70 15.50
CA GLN A 226 12.80 -12.63 15.45
C GLN A 226 14.10 -11.86 15.25
N HIS A 227 15.10 -12.13 16.08
CA HIS A 227 16.40 -11.46 16.00
C HIS A 227 17.54 -12.35 16.47
N ASN A 228 18.78 -12.00 16.10
CA ASN A 228 19.99 -12.67 16.58
C ASN A 228 20.87 -11.78 17.48
N LEU A 229 20.28 -10.78 18.17
CA LEU A 229 21.01 -9.85 19.05
C LEU A 229 21.93 -10.52 20.10
N ALA A 230 21.60 -11.73 20.53
CA ALA A 230 22.42 -12.49 21.48
C ALA A 230 23.77 -12.94 20.89
N ASP A 231 23.79 -13.23 19.58
CA ASP A 231 24.92 -13.88 18.91
C ASP A 231 25.81 -12.89 18.16
N ILE A 232 25.38 -11.64 17.98
CA ILE A 232 26.14 -10.66 17.21
C ILE A 232 27.35 -10.14 18.00
N PRO A 233 28.49 -9.91 17.31
CA PRO A 233 29.60 -9.19 17.92
C PRO A 233 29.15 -7.75 18.23
N VAL A 234 29.42 -7.32 19.47
CA VAL A 234 29.20 -5.94 19.90
C VAL A 234 30.49 -5.47 20.56
N ALA A 235 30.96 -4.30 20.18
CA ALA A 235 32.15 -3.68 20.74
C ALA A 235 31.82 -2.27 21.22
N LEU A 236 32.27 -1.94 22.43
CA LEU A 236 32.25 -0.60 22.98
C LEU A 236 33.64 0.01 22.81
N LYS A 237 33.69 1.25 22.32
CA LYS A 237 34.90 2.08 22.26
C LYS A 237 34.57 3.45 22.85
N TYR A 238 35.53 4.04 23.53
CA TYR A 238 35.44 5.41 24.00
C TYR A 238 36.83 6.04 23.93
N LYS A 239 36.91 7.36 23.87
CA LYS A 239 38.19 8.07 23.80
C LYS A 239 38.78 8.34 25.17
N LYS A 240 37.93 8.70 26.13
CA LYS A 240 38.38 9.11 27.46
C LYS A 240 37.32 8.80 28.52
N LEU A 241 37.79 8.27 29.64
CA LEU A 241 37.00 8.09 30.85
C LEU A 241 36.94 9.42 31.63
N ILE A 242 35.73 9.84 31.99
CA ILE A 242 35.46 10.96 32.88
C ILE A 242 35.33 10.39 34.30
N THR A 243 36.24 10.75 35.19
CA THR A 243 36.19 10.40 36.61
C THR A 243 36.42 11.63 37.48
N PRO A 244 35.85 11.69 38.69
CA PRO A 244 36.20 12.71 39.67
C PRO A 244 37.68 12.59 40.08
N GLN A 245 38.29 13.72 40.44
CA GLN A 245 39.63 13.73 41.03
C GLN A 245 39.53 13.49 42.53
N VAL A 246 39.98 12.32 42.99
CA VAL A 246 40.03 12.00 44.42
C VAL A 246 41.48 12.13 44.89
N THR A 247 41.69 13.00 45.87
CA THR A 247 42.98 13.15 46.57
C THR A 247 42.77 12.94 48.05
N VAL A 248 43.51 12.00 48.63
CA VAL A 248 43.57 11.79 50.08
C VAL A 248 44.83 12.45 50.60
N GLU A 249 44.70 13.38 51.53
CA GLU A 249 45.84 14.03 52.17
C GLU A 249 46.01 13.52 53.60
N ILE A 250 47.15 12.92 53.90
CA ILE A 250 47.48 12.40 55.24
C ILE A 250 48.81 13.04 55.68
N ASN A 251 48.78 13.81 56.76
CA ASN A 251 49.95 14.49 57.31
C ASN A 251 50.75 15.28 56.24
N GLY A 252 50.05 16.01 55.36
CA GLY A 252 50.64 16.80 54.28
C GLY A 252 51.08 16.00 53.05
N ARG A 253 50.93 14.67 53.04
CA ARG A 253 51.20 13.81 51.86
C ARG A 253 49.91 13.58 51.08
N LYS A 254 49.94 13.91 49.80
CA LYS A 254 48.80 13.75 48.88
C LYS A 254 48.92 12.42 48.12
N PHE A 255 47.88 11.60 48.22
CA PHE A 255 47.69 10.38 47.45
C PHE A 255 46.58 10.63 46.44
N GLN A 256 46.89 10.53 45.16
CA GLN A 256 45.92 10.72 44.08
C GLN A 256 45.39 9.37 43.62
N MET A 257 44.10 9.33 43.27
CA MET A 257 43.50 8.16 42.62
C MET A 257 44.22 7.84 41.31
N ASN A 258 44.58 6.57 41.13
CA ASN A 258 45.18 6.11 39.88
C ASN A 258 44.09 5.93 38.81
N THR A 259 43.89 6.96 37.99
CA THR A 259 42.86 6.95 36.94
C THR A 259 43.12 5.90 35.86
N ALA A 260 44.37 5.50 35.63
CA ALA A 260 44.70 4.44 34.67
C ALA A 260 44.20 3.07 35.14
N GLU A 261 44.29 2.79 36.44
CA GLU A 261 43.75 1.56 37.03
C GLU A 261 42.22 1.51 36.95
N VAL A 262 41.55 2.65 37.15
CA VAL A 262 40.08 2.76 37.02
C VAL A 262 39.65 2.49 35.57
N ASP A 263 40.41 2.98 34.59
CA ASP A 263 40.18 2.70 33.17
C ASP A 263 40.34 1.21 32.84
N THR A 264 41.40 0.56 33.36
CA THR A 264 41.59 -0.89 33.25
C THR A 264 40.40 -1.67 33.83
N LEU A 265 39.95 -1.31 35.03
CA LEU A 265 38.80 -1.95 35.68
C LEU A 265 37.51 -1.78 34.88
N LEU A 266 37.30 -0.63 34.24
CA LEU A 266 36.14 -0.42 33.37
C LEU A 266 36.23 -1.31 32.11
N ASN A 267 37.40 -1.39 31.50
CA ASN A 267 37.64 -2.26 30.35
C ASN A 267 37.37 -3.73 30.70
N ASP A 268 37.80 -4.19 31.88
CA ASP A 268 37.52 -5.54 32.38
C ASP A 268 36.03 -5.81 32.60
N LYS A 269 35.25 -4.78 32.95
CA LYS A 269 33.79 -4.86 33.13
C LYS A 269 32.98 -4.59 31.86
N THR A 270 33.63 -4.17 30.77
CA THR A 270 32.96 -3.87 29.51
C THR A 270 32.16 -5.04 28.93
N PRO A 271 32.64 -6.31 28.96
CA PRO A 271 31.84 -7.45 28.52
C PRO A 271 30.51 -7.58 29.26
N MET A 272 30.51 -7.42 30.59
CA MET A 272 29.31 -7.46 31.42
C MET A 272 28.35 -6.30 31.11
N ILE A 273 28.87 -5.10 30.84
CA ILE A 273 28.05 -3.94 30.44
C ILE A 273 27.37 -4.22 29.10
N LEU A 274 28.12 -4.73 28.13
CA LEU A 274 27.61 -5.06 26.80
C LEU A 274 26.57 -6.19 26.86
N GLU A 275 26.75 -7.19 27.72
CA GLU A 275 25.77 -8.25 27.97
C GLU A 275 24.44 -7.67 28.48
N LYS A 276 24.46 -6.82 29.52
CA LYS A 276 23.24 -6.14 30.00
C LYS A 276 22.57 -5.26 28.94
N VAL A 277 23.36 -4.57 28.12
CA VAL A 277 22.82 -3.79 26.99
C VAL A 277 22.13 -4.72 25.98
N ARG A 278 22.71 -5.88 25.66
CA ARG A 278 22.10 -6.87 24.77
C ARG A 278 20.81 -7.43 25.35
N GLU A 279 20.79 -7.78 26.64
CA GLU A 279 19.59 -8.26 27.34
C GLU A 279 18.47 -7.23 27.26
N HIS A 280 18.76 -5.96 27.60
CA HIS A 280 17.78 -4.89 27.53
C HIS A 280 17.27 -4.62 26.10
N LEU A 281 18.15 -4.65 25.09
CA LEU A 281 17.74 -4.51 23.70
C LEU A 281 16.89 -5.69 23.23
N GLY A 282 17.21 -6.91 23.66
CA GLY A 282 16.42 -8.11 23.40
C GLY A 282 15.03 -8.03 24.04
N ASP A 283 14.95 -7.61 25.30
CA ASP A 283 13.69 -7.39 26.01
C ASP A 283 12.84 -6.28 25.36
N PHE A 284 13.47 -5.16 24.99
CA PHE A 284 12.81 -4.07 24.27
C PHE A 284 12.25 -4.57 22.94
N ALA A 285 13.07 -5.24 22.13
CA ALA A 285 12.70 -5.73 20.82
C ALA A 285 11.59 -6.79 20.87
N SER A 286 11.61 -7.66 21.89
CA SER A 286 10.65 -8.76 22.02
C SER A 286 9.32 -8.34 22.65
N LYS A 287 9.32 -7.38 23.57
CA LYS A 287 8.13 -7.01 24.36
C LYS A 287 7.58 -5.63 23.98
N GLN A 288 8.43 -4.60 24.07
CA GLN A 288 7.99 -3.21 23.97
C GLN A 288 7.77 -2.76 22.52
N LEU A 289 8.65 -3.17 21.60
CA LEU A 289 8.56 -2.76 20.20
C LEU A 289 7.27 -3.24 19.52
N PRO A 290 6.82 -4.51 19.65
CA PRO A 290 5.55 -4.94 19.07
C PRO A 290 4.35 -4.17 19.63
N GLU A 291 4.33 -3.87 20.94
CA GLU A 291 3.28 -3.06 21.57
C GLU A 291 3.25 -1.65 20.98
N MET A 292 4.40 -0.98 20.90
CA MET A 292 4.52 0.36 20.30
C MET A 292 4.08 0.38 18.83
N LEU A 293 4.45 -0.65 18.06
CA LEU A 293 4.05 -0.77 16.65
C LEU A 293 2.54 -0.97 16.53
N ASN A 294 1.93 -1.78 17.39
CA ASN A 294 0.48 -1.97 17.43
C ASN A 294 -0.25 -0.68 17.80
N GLU A 295 0.24 0.08 18.78
CA GLU A 295 -0.33 1.38 19.15
C GLU A 295 -0.25 2.38 17.99
N LYS A 296 0.93 2.51 17.37
CA LYS A 296 1.11 3.39 16.22
C LYS A 296 0.26 2.95 15.04
N ALA A 297 0.20 1.65 14.76
CA ALA A 297 -0.64 1.11 13.70
C ALA A 297 -2.12 1.43 13.95
N LYS A 298 -2.63 1.34 15.19
CA LYS A 298 -4.01 1.75 15.52
C LYS A 298 -4.24 3.24 15.25
N GLU A 299 -3.28 4.11 15.59
CA GLU A 299 -3.35 5.55 15.29
C GLU A 299 -3.42 5.82 13.77
N PHE A 300 -2.68 5.06 12.95
CA PHE A 300 -2.54 5.32 11.51
C PHE A 300 -3.54 4.54 10.62
N ILE A 301 -3.97 3.35 11.04
CA ILE A 301 -4.77 2.40 10.24
C ILE A 301 -6.24 2.34 10.72
N GLY A 302 -6.58 2.97 11.85
CA GLY A 302 -7.91 2.93 12.49
C GLY A 302 -9.10 3.56 11.76
N GLY A 303 -9.05 3.70 10.42
CA GLY A 303 -10.12 4.24 9.59
C GLY A 303 -10.65 3.27 8.54
N LYS A 304 -11.78 3.62 7.91
CA LYS A 304 -12.25 2.90 6.72
C LYS A 304 -11.26 3.13 5.57
N LEU A 305 -10.84 2.05 4.92
CA LEU A 305 -10.08 2.13 3.67
C LEU A 305 -11.04 2.33 2.52
N GLU A 306 -11.54 3.56 2.42
CA GLU A 306 -12.44 3.98 1.37
C GLU A 306 -11.82 5.16 0.62
N GLN A 307 -11.69 5.00 -0.70
CA GLN A 307 -11.31 6.08 -1.59
C GLN A 307 -12.53 6.44 -2.42
N VAL A 308 -12.88 7.73 -2.45
CA VAL A 308 -13.97 8.26 -3.26
C VAL A 308 -13.39 9.30 -4.21
N GLN A 309 -13.72 9.19 -5.49
CA GLN A 309 -13.26 10.10 -6.52
C GLN A 309 -14.43 10.55 -7.39
N ASP A 310 -14.25 11.72 -8.03
CA ASP A 310 -15.14 12.19 -9.08
C ASP A 310 -14.74 11.58 -10.42
N MET A 311 -15.72 11.08 -11.16
CA MET A 311 -15.54 10.53 -12.50
C MET A 311 -16.46 11.25 -13.47
N ILE A 312 -15.91 11.75 -14.58
CA ILE A 312 -16.69 12.36 -15.64
C ILE A 312 -17.55 11.27 -16.31
N PRO A 313 -18.89 11.40 -16.30
CA PRO A 313 -19.79 10.51 -17.01
C PRO A 313 -19.38 10.30 -18.49
N PRO A 314 -19.22 9.05 -18.95
CA PRO A 314 -19.05 8.78 -20.37
C PRO A 314 -20.18 9.39 -21.21
N GLY A 315 -19.81 9.89 -22.40
CA GLY A 315 -20.74 10.55 -23.33
C GLY A 315 -21.08 12.00 -22.96
N GLN A 316 -20.57 12.55 -21.85
CA GLN A 316 -20.82 13.94 -21.48
C GLN A 316 -20.19 14.92 -22.49
N GLU A 317 -20.97 15.90 -22.95
CA GLU A 317 -20.48 16.96 -23.85
C GLU A 317 -19.55 17.93 -23.11
N LYS A 318 -18.61 18.56 -23.82
CA LYS A 318 -17.62 19.48 -23.23
C LYS A 318 -18.23 20.67 -22.46
N ASN A 319 -19.45 21.09 -22.81
CA ASN A 319 -20.12 22.24 -22.21
C ASN A 319 -21.15 21.85 -21.13
N ASP A 320 -21.30 20.56 -20.84
CA ASP A 320 -22.24 20.07 -19.85
C ASP A 320 -21.72 20.34 -18.43
N ARG A 321 -22.55 21.03 -17.62
CA ARG A 321 -22.22 21.47 -16.26
C ARG A 321 -22.74 20.54 -15.15
N ARG A 322 -23.36 19.41 -15.51
CA ARG A 322 -23.86 18.45 -14.51
C ARG A 322 -22.70 17.88 -13.68
N PRO A 323 -22.93 17.60 -12.37
CA PRO A 323 -21.88 17.14 -11.47
C PRO A 323 -21.33 15.78 -11.92
N ASN A 324 -20.08 15.49 -11.59
CA ASN A 324 -19.46 14.19 -11.89
C ASN A 324 -20.15 13.05 -11.13
N PHE A 325 -19.96 11.81 -11.60
CA PHE A 325 -20.29 10.63 -10.80
C PHE A 325 -19.32 10.52 -9.62
N LYS A 326 -19.82 10.03 -8.49
CA LYS A 326 -18.98 9.66 -7.36
C LYS A 326 -18.75 8.16 -7.45
N TRP A 327 -17.51 7.74 -7.59
CA TRP A 327 -17.15 6.32 -7.52
C TRP A 327 -16.19 6.08 -6.38
N GLY A 328 -16.25 4.89 -5.81
CA GLY A 328 -15.36 4.53 -4.72
C GLY A 328 -15.06 3.05 -4.66
N LEU A 329 -13.97 2.74 -3.96
CA LEU A 329 -13.49 1.40 -3.69
C LEU A 329 -13.40 1.20 -2.18
N MET A 330 -13.75 0.01 -1.72
CA MET A 330 -13.62 -0.38 -0.31
C MET A 330 -13.04 -1.78 -0.22
N LEU A 331 -12.12 -2.00 0.72
CA LEU A 331 -11.54 -3.32 0.98
C LEU A 331 -12.65 -4.29 1.38
N GLN A 332 -12.72 -5.43 0.71
CA GLN A 332 -13.66 -6.52 1.01
C GLN A 332 -12.96 -7.73 1.59
N ASN A 333 -11.75 -8.03 1.11
CA ASN A 333 -11.02 -9.20 1.55
C ASN A 333 -9.53 -9.02 1.27
N LEU A 334 -8.71 -9.60 2.14
CA LEU A 334 -7.28 -9.75 1.98
C LEU A 334 -6.94 -11.21 2.24
N ASN A 335 -6.21 -11.84 1.33
CA ASN A 335 -5.89 -13.26 1.46
C ASN A 335 -4.52 -13.59 0.88
N LEU A 336 -3.66 -14.18 1.71
CA LEU A 336 -2.36 -14.71 1.32
C LEU A 336 -2.40 -16.23 1.21
N LYS A 337 -2.08 -16.71 0.01
CA LYS A 337 -1.69 -18.10 -0.28
C LYS A 337 -0.39 -18.04 -1.09
N ASN A 338 -0.29 -18.79 -2.18
CA ASN A 338 0.74 -18.60 -3.21
C ASN A 338 0.84 -17.16 -3.77
N SER A 339 -0.24 -16.37 -3.69
CA SER A 339 -0.28 -14.98 -4.14
C SER A 339 -1.00 -14.13 -3.10
N LEU A 340 -0.65 -12.85 -3.02
CA LEU A 340 -1.42 -11.88 -2.24
C LEU A 340 -2.63 -11.42 -3.06
N ASN A 341 -3.84 -11.75 -2.61
CA ASN A 341 -5.08 -11.38 -3.26
C ASN A 341 -5.82 -10.33 -2.43
N ILE A 342 -6.26 -9.27 -3.10
CA ILE A 342 -6.99 -8.16 -2.51
C ILE A 342 -8.29 -8.01 -3.28
N ASP A 343 -9.40 -8.30 -2.61
CA ASP A 343 -10.73 -8.10 -3.18
C ASP A 343 -11.28 -6.77 -2.70
N LEU A 344 -11.78 -6.00 -3.65
CA LEU A 344 -12.35 -4.67 -3.42
C LEU A 344 -13.80 -4.67 -3.88
N THR A 345 -14.66 -4.15 -3.03
CA THR A 345 -15.98 -3.72 -3.48
C THR A 345 -15.84 -2.38 -4.20
N ALA A 346 -16.74 -2.11 -5.14
CA ALA A 346 -16.82 -0.82 -5.81
C ALA A 346 -18.25 -0.30 -5.80
N TYR A 347 -18.42 1.01 -5.91
CA TYR A 347 -19.72 1.61 -6.20
C TYR A 347 -19.54 2.80 -7.14
N VAL A 348 -20.60 3.13 -7.86
CA VAL A 348 -20.69 4.34 -8.70
C VAL A 348 -22.08 4.91 -8.50
N GLU A 349 -22.12 6.15 -8.03
CA GLU A 349 -23.36 6.87 -7.73
C GLU A 349 -23.48 8.14 -8.56
N ASP A 350 -24.72 8.41 -8.94
CA ASP A 350 -25.13 9.65 -9.55
C ASP A 350 -25.95 10.46 -8.55
N SER A 351 -25.45 11.64 -8.18
CA SER A 351 -26.17 12.56 -7.30
C SER A 351 -27.51 13.06 -7.88
N GLN A 352 -27.68 13.00 -9.21
CA GLN A 352 -28.94 13.34 -9.89
C GLN A 352 -29.93 12.18 -9.92
N ASN A 353 -29.45 10.94 -9.79
CA ASN A 353 -30.26 9.72 -9.82
C ASN A 353 -29.94 8.79 -8.63
N PRO A 354 -30.11 9.26 -7.37
CA PRO A 354 -29.62 8.56 -6.17
C PRO A 354 -30.34 7.23 -5.87
N ASN A 355 -31.47 6.97 -6.51
CA ASN A 355 -32.26 5.74 -6.34
C ASN A 355 -32.05 4.74 -7.49
N SER A 356 -31.23 5.06 -8.49
CA SER A 356 -30.90 4.13 -9.56
C SER A 356 -30.09 2.97 -8.99
N GLU A 357 -30.56 1.74 -9.16
CA GLU A 357 -29.87 0.55 -8.66
C GLU A 357 -29.12 -0.19 -9.80
N PRO A 358 -27.99 -0.86 -9.51
CA PRO A 358 -27.27 -1.66 -10.50
C PRO A 358 -28.09 -2.87 -10.94
N LEU A 359 -28.21 -3.07 -12.26
CA LEU A 359 -28.96 -4.19 -12.83
C LEU A 359 -28.25 -5.54 -12.60
N ALA A 360 -28.92 -6.48 -11.92
CA ALA A 360 -28.36 -7.79 -11.57
C ALA A 360 -27.92 -8.62 -12.79
N SER A 361 -28.65 -8.54 -13.91
CA SER A 361 -28.33 -9.25 -15.16
C SER A 361 -27.04 -8.78 -15.85
N ARG A 362 -26.47 -7.66 -15.40
CA ARG A 362 -25.25 -7.05 -15.95
C ARG A 362 -23.98 -7.40 -15.17
N LYS A 363 -24.08 -8.27 -14.16
CA LYS A 363 -22.95 -8.76 -13.36
C LYS A 363 -22.19 -9.88 -14.05
N SER A 364 -20.93 -10.10 -13.67
CA SER A 364 -20.17 -11.27 -14.11
C SER A 364 -20.79 -12.58 -13.60
N ARG A 365 -20.46 -13.69 -14.29
CA ARG A 365 -21.08 -15.02 -14.10
C ARG A 365 -20.37 -15.88 -13.05
N GLY A 366 -19.36 -15.35 -12.37
CA GLY A 366 -18.54 -16.09 -11.40
C GLY A 366 -17.33 -15.28 -10.95
N ALA A 367 -16.33 -15.93 -10.37
CA ALA A 367 -15.06 -15.30 -9.99
C ALA A 367 -14.15 -15.06 -11.22
N PRO A 368 -13.21 -14.10 -11.16
CA PRO A 368 -12.29 -13.86 -12.27
C PRO A 368 -11.31 -15.01 -12.49
N SER A 369 -11.03 -15.30 -13.75
CA SER A 369 -10.01 -16.28 -14.18
C SER A 369 -8.66 -15.59 -14.36
N LEU A 370 -7.88 -15.50 -13.27
CA LEU A 370 -6.56 -14.84 -13.28
C LEU A 370 -5.40 -15.72 -13.78
N ASN A 371 -5.66 -17.01 -14.03
CA ASN A 371 -4.67 -17.98 -14.49
C ASN A 371 -4.65 -18.14 -16.03
N LEU A 372 -5.26 -17.21 -16.78
CA LEU A 372 -5.18 -17.22 -18.26
C LEU A 372 -3.78 -16.86 -18.76
N LEU A 373 -2.96 -16.27 -17.90
CA LEU A 373 -1.52 -16.14 -18.04
C LEU A 373 -0.86 -16.78 -16.80
N SER A 374 0.30 -17.41 -16.99
CA SER A 374 1.03 -18.02 -15.87
C SER A 374 1.66 -16.95 -14.98
N GLN A 375 1.67 -17.16 -13.66
CA GLN A 375 2.06 -16.17 -12.65
C GLN A 375 3.54 -15.76 -12.68
N ASP A 376 4.40 -16.53 -13.36
CA ASP A 376 5.80 -16.19 -13.63
C ASP A 376 5.96 -15.10 -14.71
N LYS A 377 4.91 -14.85 -15.50
CA LYS A 377 4.95 -13.94 -16.65
C LYS A 377 4.51 -12.51 -16.34
N PHE A 378 4.00 -12.24 -15.14
CA PHE A 378 3.54 -10.91 -14.73
C PHE A 378 3.71 -10.70 -13.23
N ASP A 379 3.72 -9.45 -12.80
CA ASP A 379 3.89 -9.08 -11.39
C ASP A 379 2.53 -8.90 -10.67
N ILE A 380 1.55 -8.27 -11.35
CA ILE A 380 0.20 -8.01 -10.84
C ILE A 380 -0.86 -8.42 -11.88
N ALA A 381 -1.93 -9.05 -11.45
CA ALA A 381 -3.17 -9.14 -12.22
C ALA A 381 -4.26 -8.27 -11.59
N LEU A 382 -4.79 -7.33 -12.35
CA LEU A 382 -5.92 -6.48 -12.00
C LEU A 382 -7.15 -6.95 -12.76
N SER A 383 -8.22 -7.29 -12.06
CA SER A 383 -9.48 -7.70 -12.65
C SER A 383 -10.59 -6.72 -12.29
N VAL A 384 -11.39 -6.35 -13.28
CA VAL A 384 -12.56 -5.47 -13.13
C VAL A 384 -13.79 -6.22 -13.62
N ASP A 385 -14.78 -6.39 -12.75
CA ASP A 385 -16.08 -6.95 -13.10
C ASP A 385 -16.79 -6.01 -14.08
N ARG A 386 -17.32 -6.54 -15.19
CA ARG A 386 -18.18 -5.79 -16.12
C ARG A 386 -19.36 -5.10 -15.43
N ALA A 387 -19.82 -5.57 -14.27
CA ALA A 387 -20.85 -4.93 -13.46
C ALA A 387 -20.53 -3.46 -13.20
N LEU A 388 -19.26 -3.18 -12.88
CA LEU A 388 -18.79 -1.83 -12.61
C LEU A 388 -18.88 -0.97 -13.87
N ILE A 389 -18.35 -1.46 -14.99
CA ILE A 389 -18.39 -0.74 -16.27
C ILE A 389 -19.84 -0.52 -16.74
N ASN A 390 -20.68 -1.56 -16.63
CA ASN A 390 -22.09 -1.52 -16.99
C ASN A 390 -22.90 -0.57 -16.10
N ARG A 391 -22.51 -0.41 -14.82
CA ARG A 391 -23.10 0.58 -13.92
C ARG A 391 -22.79 2.01 -14.37
N VAL A 392 -21.55 2.28 -14.79
CA VAL A 392 -21.19 3.59 -15.37
C VAL A 392 -22.01 3.88 -16.63
N LEU A 393 -22.11 2.90 -17.55
CA LEU A 393 -22.89 3.03 -18.78
C LEU A 393 -24.41 3.17 -18.52
N GLN A 394 -24.92 2.54 -17.47
CA GLN A 394 -26.30 2.70 -17.01
C GLN A 394 -26.57 4.14 -16.57
N LEU A 395 -25.78 4.66 -15.64
CA LEU A 395 -25.97 6.02 -15.12
C LEU A 395 -25.78 7.08 -16.22
N SER A 396 -24.80 6.92 -17.11
CA SER A 396 -24.63 7.82 -18.25
C SER A 396 -25.83 7.80 -19.19
N PHE A 397 -26.43 6.63 -19.42
CA PHE A 397 -27.64 6.51 -20.22
C PHE A 397 -28.86 7.15 -19.56
N GLU A 398 -29.04 6.97 -18.25
CA GLU A 398 -30.12 7.61 -17.46
C GLU A 398 -29.97 9.14 -17.48
N ARG A 399 -28.73 9.63 -17.55
CA ARG A 399 -28.41 11.03 -17.83
C ARG A 399 -28.57 11.45 -19.29
N LYS A 400 -29.03 10.59 -20.18
CA LYS A 400 -29.22 10.90 -21.61
C LYS A 400 -27.93 11.26 -22.37
N ASN A 401 -26.76 10.92 -21.83
CA ASN A 401 -25.46 11.22 -22.47
C ASN A 401 -25.28 10.50 -23.81
N PHE A 402 -26.09 9.48 -24.08
CA PHE A 402 -26.04 8.71 -25.32
C PHE A 402 -27.25 8.94 -26.25
N GLU A 403 -28.06 9.98 -25.99
CA GLU A 403 -29.20 10.33 -26.88
C GLU A 403 -28.73 10.75 -28.29
N GLN A 404 -27.55 11.34 -28.41
CA GLN A 404 -26.99 11.76 -29.70
C GLN A 404 -25.50 11.42 -29.81
N ILE A 405 -25.17 10.17 -30.16
CA ILE A 405 -23.79 9.79 -30.46
C ILE A 405 -23.48 10.19 -31.90
N ARG A 406 -22.80 11.33 -32.07
CA ARG A 406 -22.34 11.79 -33.39
C ARG A 406 -21.17 10.92 -33.87
N GLN A 407 -21.31 10.30 -35.04
CA GLN A 407 -20.28 9.51 -35.70
C GLN A 407 -19.37 10.39 -36.57
N SER A 408 -18.24 9.84 -37.01
CA SER A 408 -17.25 10.58 -37.80
C SER A 408 -17.74 10.99 -39.19
N ASP A 409 -18.81 10.35 -39.67
CA ASP A 409 -19.49 10.65 -40.93
C ASP A 409 -20.63 11.69 -40.78
N GLY A 410 -20.80 12.26 -39.58
CA GLY A 410 -21.87 13.21 -39.27
C GLY A 410 -23.22 12.57 -38.96
N SER A 411 -23.35 11.25 -39.04
CA SER A 411 -24.58 10.56 -38.63
C SER A 411 -24.75 10.58 -37.11
N VAL A 412 -26.00 10.56 -36.65
CA VAL A 412 -26.33 10.54 -35.21
C VAL A 412 -26.93 9.19 -34.89
N LEU A 413 -26.30 8.49 -33.95
CA LEU A 413 -26.80 7.23 -33.40
C LEU A 413 -27.48 7.52 -32.07
N LYS A 414 -28.81 7.32 -32.03
CA LYS A 414 -29.63 7.53 -30.84
C LYS A 414 -29.81 6.21 -30.11
N LEU A 415 -29.25 6.08 -28.91
CA LEU A 415 -29.46 4.90 -28.07
C LEU A 415 -30.84 4.95 -27.41
N MET A 416 -31.61 3.88 -27.58
CA MET A 416 -32.92 3.68 -26.95
C MET A 416 -32.85 2.78 -25.70
N GLY A 417 -31.67 2.21 -25.42
CA GLY A 417 -31.42 1.42 -24.23
C GLY A 417 -29.99 1.60 -23.74
N SER A 418 -29.78 1.45 -22.44
CA SER A 418 -28.44 1.58 -21.84
C SER A 418 -27.49 0.53 -22.43
N PRO A 419 -26.35 0.95 -23.00
CA PRO A 419 -25.38 0.03 -23.56
C PRO A 419 -24.79 -0.85 -22.46
N ALA A 420 -24.45 -2.08 -22.82
CA ALA A 420 -23.87 -3.04 -21.88
C ALA A 420 -22.74 -3.85 -22.54
N ILE A 421 -21.67 -4.06 -21.77
CA ILE A 421 -20.51 -4.86 -22.13
C ILE A 421 -20.71 -6.31 -21.67
N ASP A 422 -20.43 -7.26 -22.56
CA ASP A 422 -20.41 -8.70 -22.30
C ASP A 422 -19.13 -9.33 -22.90
N TYR A 423 -18.83 -10.54 -22.43
CA TYR A 423 -17.77 -11.36 -23.00
C TYR A 423 -18.11 -11.78 -24.44
N VAL A 424 -17.07 -11.86 -25.27
CA VAL A 424 -17.14 -12.49 -26.58
C VAL A 424 -15.84 -13.24 -26.86
N LYS A 425 -15.96 -14.38 -27.54
CA LYS A 425 -14.79 -15.09 -28.06
C LYS A 425 -14.11 -14.21 -29.12
N ILE A 426 -12.79 -14.30 -29.19
CA ILE A 426 -12.02 -13.60 -30.21
C ILE A 426 -12.51 -14.05 -31.60
N PRO A 427 -12.85 -13.12 -32.51
CA PRO A 427 -13.26 -13.48 -33.87
C PRO A 427 -12.18 -14.29 -34.60
N THR A 428 -12.60 -15.33 -35.32
CA THR A 428 -11.71 -16.21 -36.07
C THR A 428 -10.90 -15.42 -37.10
N GLY A 429 -9.59 -15.68 -37.18
CA GLY A 429 -8.70 -15.04 -38.17
C GLY A 429 -8.19 -13.65 -37.78
N VAL A 430 -8.54 -13.11 -36.61
CA VAL A 430 -8.03 -11.82 -36.13
C VAL A 430 -6.83 -12.01 -35.21
N ALA A 431 -5.67 -11.47 -35.60
CA ALA A 431 -4.51 -11.38 -34.72
C ALA A 431 -4.75 -10.32 -33.63
N LEU A 432 -4.66 -10.73 -32.37
CA LEU A 432 -4.82 -9.85 -31.21
C LEU A 432 -3.45 -9.43 -30.68
N LYS A 433 -3.26 -8.13 -30.46
CA LYS A 433 -2.09 -7.63 -29.73
C LYS A 433 -2.28 -7.86 -28.23
N ASN A 434 -1.19 -7.94 -27.48
CA ASN A 434 -1.27 -8.18 -26.04
C ASN A 434 -2.03 -7.08 -25.29
N ASN A 435 -1.99 -5.83 -25.76
CA ASN A 435 -2.65 -4.68 -25.15
C ASN A 435 -4.10 -4.46 -25.64
N GLU A 436 -4.71 -5.48 -26.24
CA GLU A 436 -6.05 -5.43 -26.82
C GLU A 436 -6.87 -6.67 -26.41
N THR A 437 -8.17 -6.50 -26.19
CA THR A 437 -9.13 -7.61 -26.08
C THR A 437 -10.45 -7.26 -26.75
N PHE A 438 -11.23 -8.26 -27.12
CA PHE A 438 -12.59 -8.04 -27.60
C PHE A 438 -13.60 -8.05 -26.47
N VAL A 439 -14.58 -7.17 -26.58
CA VAL A 439 -15.81 -7.20 -25.80
C VAL A 439 -17.00 -7.00 -26.72
N LYS A 440 -18.17 -7.42 -26.24
CA LYS A 440 -19.43 -7.25 -26.93
C LYS A 440 -20.19 -6.09 -26.32
N LEU A 441 -20.49 -5.07 -27.11
CA LEU A 441 -21.29 -3.94 -26.73
C LEU A 441 -22.70 -4.12 -27.29
N ARG A 442 -23.66 -4.47 -26.44
CA ARG A 442 -25.07 -4.50 -26.83
C ARG A 442 -25.61 -3.08 -26.93
N VAL A 443 -26.12 -2.72 -28.10
CA VAL A 443 -26.77 -1.43 -28.34
C VAL A 443 -28.20 -1.63 -28.81
N THR A 444 -29.06 -0.66 -28.50
CA THR A 444 -30.40 -0.57 -29.06
C THR A 444 -30.53 0.81 -29.66
N VAL A 445 -30.76 0.90 -30.96
CA VAL A 445 -30.71 2.14 -31.73
C VAL A 445 -32.04 2.45 -32.37
N GLU A 446 -32.40 3.72 -32.37
CA GLU A 446 -33.45 4.24 -33.23
C GLU A 446 -32.89 4.46 -34.64
N ASN A 447 -33.62 4.04 -35.66
CA ASN A 447 -33.25 4.24 -37.06
C ASN A 447 -34.47 4.67 -37.88
N GLU A 448 -34.25 5.50 -38.89
CA GLU A 448 -35.27 5.96 -39.84
C GLU A 448 -34.96 5.38 -41.23
N PRO A 449 -35.38 4.14 -41.51
CA PRO A 449 -35.04 3.48 -42.76
C PRO A 449 -35.80 4.11 -43.92
N LYS A 450 -35.09 4.38 -45.03
CA LYS A 450 -35.73 4.73 -46.31
C LYS A 450 -36.29 3.47 -47.00
N SER A 451 -37.32 2.86 -46.41
CA SER A 451 -37.93 1.61 -46.89
C SER A 451 -39.45 1.62 -46.76
N MET A 452 -40.15 1.21 -47.81
CA MET A 452 -41.61 1.01 -47.81
C MET A 452 -42.06 -0.23 -47.01
N PHE A 453 -41.13 -1.10 -46.64
CA PHE A 453 -41.39 -2.34 -45.89
C PHE A 453 -41.26 -2.16 -44.37
N LEU A 454 -40.78 -1.01 -43.92
CA LEU A 454 -40.57 -0.67 -42.52
C LEU A 454 -41.38 0.56 -42.17
N LYS A 455 -41.77 0.70 -40.90
CA LYS A 455 -42.32 1.96 -40.41
C LYS A 455 -41.26 3.07 -40.48
N LYS A 456 -41.72 4.32 -40.47
CA LYS A 456 -40.87 5.52 -40.53
C LYS A 456 -39.74 5.51 -39.51
N THR A 457 -40.00 4.99 -38.32
CA THR A 457 -39.02 4.83 -37.24
C THR A 457 -39.06 3.40 -36.74
N ILE A 458 -37.87 2.79 -36.63
CA ILE A 458 -37.69 1.42 -36.12
C ILE A 458 -36.72 1.44 -34.95
N ILE A 459 -36.87 0.47 -34.04
CA ILE A 459 -35.89 0.21 -32.99
C ILE A 459 -35.25 -1.13 -33.27
N VAL A 460 -33.92 -1.11 -33.33
CA VAL A 460 -33.11 -2.28 -33.65
C VAL A 460 -32.10 -2.50 -32.54
N SER A 461 -32.04 -3.71 -32.02
CA SER A 461 -30.99 -4.14 -31.09
C SER A 461 -30.01 -5.04 -31.83
N PHE A 462 -28.71 -4.80 -31.61
CA PHE A 462 -27.64 -5.67 -32.10
C PHE A 462 -26.41 -5.52 -31.21
N ASP A 463 -25.54 -6.49 -31.30
CA ASP A 463 -24.27 -6.54 -30.59
C ASP A 463 -23.16 -6.01 -31.51
N ILE A 464 -22.40 -5.04 -31.01
CA ILE A 464 -21.18 -4.53 -31.66
C ILE A 464 -19.99 -5.23 -31.02
N LEU A 465 -19.11 -5.81 -31.83
CA LEU A 465 -17.80 -6.26 -31.38
C LEU A 465 -16.89 -5.04 -31.31
N THR A 466 -16.37 -4.76 -30.12
CA THR A 466 -15.44 -3.67 -29.87
C THR A 466 -14.13 -4.21 -29.32
N LYS A 467 -13.03 -3.54 -29.65
CA LYS A 467 -11.73 -3.78 -29.04
C LYS A 467 -11.55 -2.83 -27.86
N VAL A 468 -11.24 -3.37 -26.69
CA VAL A 468 -10.70 -2.62 -25.56
C VAL A 468 -9.19 -2.56 -25.78
N ARG A 469 -8.66 -1.38 -26.08
CA ARG A 469 -7.24 -1.16 -26.44
C ARG A 469 -6.60 -0.14 -25.51
N GLN A 470 -5.35 -0.35 -25.12
CA GLN A 470 -4.59 0.65 -24.39
C GLN A 470 -4.31 1.90 -25.24
N LEU A 471 -4.53 3.09 -24.68
CA LEU A 471 -4.17 4.36 -25.30
C LEU A 471 -2.65 4.45 -25.54
N LYS A 472 -2.24 5.20 -26.58
CA LYS A 472 -0.82 5.33 -26.98
C LYS A 472 0.05 5.96 -25.89
N ASP A 473 -0.52 6.86 -25.10
CA ASP A 473 0.11 7.53 -23.95
C ASP A 473 0.10 6.67 -22.68
N LYS A 474 -0.44 5.44 -22.75
CA LYS A 474 -0.62 4.49 -21.64
C LYS A 474 -1.52 4.97 -20.49
N SER A 475 -2.22 6.10 -20.65
CA SER A 475 -3.04 6.70 -19.58
C SER A 475 -4.34 5.93 -19.28
N GLY A 476 -4.76 5.05 -20.18
CA GLY A 476 -6.02 4.34 -20.04
C GLY A 476 -6.29 3.33 -21.14
N MET A 477 -7.51 2.81 -21.12
CA MET A 477 -8.08 1.94 -22.15
C MET A 477 -9.17 2.68 -22.93
N GLN A 478 -9.28 2.41 -24.23
CA GLN A 478 -10.28 2.98 -25.13
C GLN A 478 -11.05 1.87 -25.85
N LEU A 479 -12.33 2.12 -26.13
CA LEU A 479 -13.15 1.25 -26.94
C LEU A 479 -13.04 1.65 -28.43
N VAL A 480 -12.62 0.70 -29.26
CA VAL A 480 -12.53 0.84 -30.72
C VAL A 480 -13.59 -0.04 -31.35
N LEU A 481 -14.45 0.53 -32.19
CA LEU A 481 -15.47 -0.22 -32.94
C LEU A 481 -14.78 -1.11 -33.97
N HIS A 482 -15.16 -2.39 -34.05
CA HIS A 482 -14.58 -3.33 -35.00
C HIS A 482 -15.59 -3.83 -36.01
N SER A 483 -16.68 -4.43 -35.54
CA SER A 483 -17.68 -5.04 -36.42
C SER A 483 -19.04 -5.18 -35.74
N ILE A 484 -20.09 -5.37 -36.53
CA ILE A 484 -21.44 -5.65 -36.02
C ILE A 484 -21.71 -7.15 -36.14
N ASP A 485 -22.17 -7.79 -35.06
CA ASP A 485 -22.68 -9.16 -35.12
C ASP A 485 -24.10 -9.13 -35.71
N THR A 486 -24.21 -9.37 -37.02
CA THR A 486 -25.51 -9.33 -37.70
C THR A 486 -26.46 -10.44 -37.28
N GLU A 487 -25.97 -11.51 -36.65
CA GLU A 487 -26.82 -12.61 -36.16
C GLU A 487 -27.46 -12.28 -34.81
N SER A 488 -26.90 -11.33 -34.07
CA SER A 488 -27.50 -10.79 -32.84
C SER A 488 -28.65 -9.80 -33.08
N LEU A 489 -28.96 -9.51 -34.35
CA LEU A 489 -30.00 -8.56 -34.75
C LEU A 489 -31.38 -8.97 -34.22
N SER A 490 -32.00 -8.09 -33.45
CA SER A 490 -33.38 -8.22 -32.99
C SER A 490 -34.17 -6.95 -33.30
N MET A 491 -35.36 -7.13 -33.87
CA MET A 491 -36.31 -6.06 -34.19
C MET A 491 -37.73 -6.60 -33.97
N ASP A 492 -38.55 -5.84 -33.25
CA ASP A 492 -39.95 -6.20 -32.99
C ASP A 492 -40.79 -6.10 -34.28
N ASP A 493 -41.68 -7.08 -34.50
CA ASP A 493 -42.54 -7.16 -35.68
C ASP A 493 -43.48 -5.96 -35.83
N LYS A 494 -43.77 -5.24 -34.73
CA LYS A 494 -44.55 -4.00 -34.78
C LYS A 494 -43.93 -2.92 -35.65
N TYR A 495 -42.64 -3.01 -36.00
CA TYR A 495 -41.93 -2.06 -36.87
C TYR A 495 -42.03 -2.41 -38.35
N LEU A 496 -42.60 -3.56 -38.72
CA LEU A 496 -42.89 -3.92 -40.10
C LEU A 496 -44.14 -3.16 -40.59
N SER A 497 -44.13 -2.75 -41.85
CA SER A 497 -45.37 -2.32 -42.53
C SER A 497 -46.21 -3.55 -42.90
N TRP A 498 -47.45 -3.35 -43.36
CA TRP A 498 -48.29 -4.45 -43.84
C TRP A 498 -47.60 -5.27 -44.93
N SER A 499 -46.96 -4.61 -45.91
CA SER A 499 -46.15 -5.27 -46.94
C SER A 499 -44.86 -5.88 -46.37
N GLY A 500 -44.25 -5.27 -45.35
CA GLY A 500 -43.08 -5.81 -44.65
C GLY A 500 -43.35 -7.12 -43.91
N SER A 501 -44.56 -7.28 -43.35
CA SER A 501 -44.96 -8.52 -42.64
C SER A 501 -44.98 -9.74 -43.56
N LEU A 502 -45.38 -9.56 -44.83
CA LEU A 502 -45.41 -10.61 -45.86
C LEU A 502 -44.00 -11.00 -46.35
N PHE A 503 -43.02 -10.10 -46.22
CA PHE A 503 -41.64 -10.31 -46.69
C PHE A 503 -40.60 -10.19 -45.57
N LYS A 504 -40.97 -10.55 -44.33
CA LYS A 504 -40.15 -10.39 -43.12
C LYS A 504 -38.70 -10.88 -43.30
N GLY A 505 -38.50 -12.04 -43.92
CA GLY A 505 -37.15 -12.57 -44.20
C GLY A 505 -36.29 -11.68 -45.10
N LYS A 506 -36.88 -11.08 -46.15
CA LYS A 506 -36.17 -10.16 -47.05
C LYS A 506 -35.85 -8.83 -46.36
N VAL A 507 -36.77 -8.34 -45.52
CA VAL A 507 -36.58 -7.10 -44.73
C VAL A 507 -35.44 -7.26 -43.75
N ILE A 508 -35.43 -8.36 -42.97
CA ILE A 508 -34.35 -8.66 -42.03
C ILE A 508 -33.02 -8.82 -42.76
N LYS A 509 -32.99 -9.52 -43.91
CA LYS A 509 -31.78 -9.66 -44.73
C LYS A 509 -31.25 -8.30 -45.19
N GLY A 510 -32.12 -7.40 -45.66
CA GLY A 510 -31.72 -6.04 -46.06
C GLY A 510 -31.14 -5.21 -44.91
N ILE A 511 -31.70 -5.32 -43.69
CA ILE A 511 -31.13 -4.68 -42.50
C ILE A 511 -29.75 -5.28 -42.17
N LYS A 512 -29.60 -6.61 -42.23
CA LYS A 512 -28.30 -7.28 -42.03
C LYS A 512 -27.27 -6.79 -43.05
N ASP A 513 -27.64 -6.62 -44.32
CA ASP A 513 -26.74 -6.15 -45.37
C ASP A 513 -26.28 -4.70 -45.13
N GLN A 514 -27.17 -3.82 -44.65
CA GLN A 514 -26.78 -2.46 -44.22
C GLN A 514 -25.83 -2.46 -43.02
N LEU A 515 -26.06 -3.34 -42.04
CA LEU A 515 -25.16 -3.48 -40.88
C LEU A 515 -23.80 -4.05 -41.28
N LYS A 516 -23.74 -4.97 -42.26
CA LYS A 516 -22.48 -5.44 -42.85
C LYS A 516 -21.72 -4.30 -43.51
N GLU A 517 -22.39 -3.46 -44.31
CA GLU A 517 -21.73 -2.31 -44.95
C GLU A 517 -21.14 -1.34 -43.91
N LYS A 518 -21.86 -1.07 -42.81
CA LYS A 518 -21.32 -0.27 -41.69
C LYS A 518 -20.14 -0.96 -41.01
N SER A 519 -20.24 -2.26 -40.76
CA SER A 519 -19.17 -3.08 -40.19
C SER A 519 -17.90 -3.02 -41.04
N ASP A 520 -18.03 -3.11 -42.37
CA ASP A 520 -16.89 -3.04 -43.30
C ASP A 520 -16.19 -1.68 -43.28
N LYS A 521 -16.93 -0.59 -43.03
CA LYS A 521 -16.37 0.75 -42.86
C LYS A 521 -15.51 0.86 -41.59
N TRP A 522 -15.97 0.29 -40.47
CA TRP A 522 -15.21 0.29 -39.21
C TRP A 522 -13.93 -0.54 -39.29
N GLN A 523 -13.92 -1.62 -40.06
CA GLN A 523 -12.70 -2.39 -40.30
C GLN A 523 -11.65 -1.62 -41.10
N LYS A 524 -12.10 -0.71 -42.00
CA LYS A 524 -11.21 0.11 -42.84
C LYS A 524 -10.76 1.40 -42.16
N LYS A 525 -11.60 1.99 -41.31
CA LYS A 525 -11.35 3.23 -40.57
C LYS A 525 -11.68 3.00 -39.11
N GLU A 526 -10.65 2.94 -38.27
CA GLU A 526 -10.84 2.76 -36.82
C GLU A 526 -11.69 3.89 -36.25
N GLU A 527 -12.90 3.56 -35.80
CA GLU A 527 -13.77 4.47 -35.06
C GLU A 527 -13.66 4.17 -33.56
N THR A 528 -13.59 5.22 -32.75
CA THR A 528 -13.45 5.09 -31.29
C THR A 528 -14.66 5.69 -30.59
N ILE A 529 -15.09 5.05 -29.49
CA ILE A 529 -16.11 5.63 -28.63
C ILE A 529 -15.43 6.71 -27.77
N PRO A 530 -15.98 7.94 -27.70
CA PRO A 530 -15.44 8.98 -26.84
C PRO A 530 -15.35 8.56 -25.37
N GLY A 531 -14.25 8.93 -24.72
CA GLY A 531 -13.95 8.57 -23.33
C GLY A 531 -12.89 7.46 -23.22
N SER A 532 -12.34 7.32 -22.02
CA SER A 532 -11.38 6.27 -21.68
C SER A 532 -11.69 5.71 -20.29
N LEU A 533 -11.41 4.43 -20.10
CA LEU A 533 -11.31 3.86 -18.77
C LEU A 533 -9.89 4.17 -18.26
N PRO A 534 -9.72 5.03 -17.25
CA PRO A 534 -8.40 5.38 -16.76
C PRO A 534 -7.71 4.13 -16.19
N LEU A 535 -6.41 4.03 -16.44
CA LEU A 535 -5.56 3.06 -15.75
C LEU A 535 -4.76 3.79 -14.69
N PRO A 536 -4.48 3.17 -13.53
CA PRO A 536 -3.53 3.74 -12.60
C PRO A 536 -2.16 3.83 -13.30
N PRO A 537 -1.60 5.03 -13.54
CA PRO A 537 -0.28 5.17 -14.16
C PRO A 537 0.85 4.63 -13.26
N GLU A 538 0.59 4.55 -11.96
CA GLU A 538 1.49 4.07 -10.93
C GLU A 538 0.68 3.41 -9.81
N ILE A 539 1.31 2.55 -9.01
CA ILE A 539 0.87 2.08 -7.70
C ILE A 539 2.08 2.22 -6.78
N LEU A 540 1.94 2.88 -5.61
CA LEU A 540 3.06 3.09 -4.67
C LEU A 540 4.26 3.85 -5.29
N GLY A 541 4.03 4.73 -6.27
CA GLY A 541 5.10 5.37 -7.04
C GLY A 541 5.82 4.43 -8.02
N ILE A 542 5.39 3.17 -8.11
CA ILE A 542 5.88 2.19 -9.08
C ILE A 542 5.00 2.30 -10.32
N LYS A 543 5.60 2.73 -11.43
CA LYS A 543 4.92 2.75 -12.73
C LYS A 543 4.56 1.32 -13.14
N LEU A 544 3.41 1.16 -13.81
CA LEU A 544 2.96 -0.15 -14.28
C LEU A 544 2.94 -0.18 -15.80
N ASP A 545 3.41 -1.28 -16.37
CA ASP A 545 3.30 -1.55 -17.79
C ASP A 545 2.30 -2.69 -18.01
N ILE A 546 1.37 -2.49 -18.96
CA ILE A 546 0.46 -3.57 -19.35
C ILE A 546 1.25 -4.61 -20.15
N ASN A 547 1.34 -5.81 -19.60
CA ASN A 547 1.83 -6.98 -20.29
C ASN A 547 0.76 -7.53 -21.22
N ARG A 548 -0.47 -7.73 -20.71
CA ARG A 548 -1.58 -8.32 -21.46
C ARG A 548 -2.95 -7.88 -20.93
N VAL A 549 -3.93 -7.71 -21.82
CA VAL A 549 -5.34 -7.50 -21.48
C VAL A 549 -6.18 -8.63 -22.06
N VAL A 550 -7.15 -9.12 -21.28
CA VAL A 550 -8.10 -10.15 -21.72
C VAL A 550 -9.45 -9.95 -21.06
N MET A 551 -10.52 -10.17 -21.80
CA MET A 551 -11.85 -10.36 -21.22
C MET A 551 -12.03 -11.85 -20.91
N ASP A 552 -12.15 -12.20 -19.64
CA ASP A 552 -12.34 -13.59 -19.25
C ASP A 552 -13.76 -14.11 -19.59
N PRO A 553 -13.95 -15.43 -19.71
CA PRO A 553 -15.26 -16.01 -20.02
C PRO A 553 -16.35 -15.72 -18.97
N ASN A 554 -15.96 -15.37 -17.74
CA ASN A 554 -16.90 -15.04 -16.66
C ASN A 554 -17.38 -13.59 -16.73
N GLY A 555 -16.76 -12.74 -17.56
CA GLY A 555 -17.17 -11.36 -17.78
C GLY A 555 -16.27 -10.31 -17.13
N HIS A 556 -15.03 -10.65 -16.77
CA HIS A 556 -14.10 -9.70 -16.16
C HIS A 556 -13.08 -9.22 -17.17
N LEU A 557 -12.80 -7.92 -17.15
CA LEU A 557 -11.64 -7.36 -17.82
C LEU A 557 -10.43 -7.60 -16.92
N VAL A 558 -9.53 -8.47 -17.36
CA VAL A 558 -8.29 -8.82 -16.64
C VAL A 558 -7.10 -8.18 -17.35
N MET A 559 -6.30 -7.46 -16.58
CA MET A 559 -5.09 -6.79 -17.01
C MET A 559 -3.92 -7.39 -16.24
N TYR A 560 -2.98 -7.98 -16.97
CA TYR A 560 -1.70 -8.45 -16.46
C TYR A 560 -0.69 -7.32 -16.60
N LEU A 561 -0.08 -6.96 -15.48
CA LEU A 561 0.78 -5.80 -15.33
C LEU A 561 2.16 -6.26 -14.84
N ASP A 562 3.19 -5.62 -15.36
CA ASP A 562 4.55 -5.70 -14.86
C ASP A 562 4.89 -4.39 -14.12
N TYR A 563 5.72 -4.48 -13.09
CA TYR A 563 6.36 -3.27 -12.57
C TYR A 563 7.26 -2.73 -13.67
N ALA A 564 7.04 -1.48 -14.05
CA ALA A 564 7.86 -0.83 -15.05
C ALA A 564 9.31 -0.93 -14.60
N LYS A 565 10.18 -1.26 -15.55
CA LYS A 565 11.63 -1.13 -15.35
C LYS A 565 11.95 0.36 -15.34
N THR A 566 11.56 1.07 -14.29
CA THR A 566 12.01 2.44 -14.07
C THR A 566 13.53 2.39 -14.05
N GLY A 567 14.14 3.05 -15.04
CA GLY A 567 15.58 3.19 -15.13
C GLY A 567 16.09 3.73 -13.81
N ALA A 568 17.00 2.99 -13.21
CA ALA A 568 17.98 3.57 -12.31
C ALA A 568 18.56 4.79 -13.03
N LYS A 569 18.30 5.98 -12.49
CA LYS A 569 19.16 7.13 -12.66
C LYS A 569 19.51 7.61 -11.28
#